data_AF-A0A828U682-F1
#
_entry.id   AF-A0A828U682-F1
#
_cell.length_a   1.000
_cell.length_b   1.000
_cell.length_c   1.000
_cell.angle_alpha   90.00
_cell.angle_beta   90.00
_cell.angle_gamma   90.00
#
_symmetry.space_group_name_H-M   'P 1'
#
loop_
_entity.id
_entity.type
_entity.pdbx_description
1 polymer ?
#
loop_
_entity_poly.entity_id
_entity_poly.type
_entity_poly.pdbx_seq_one_letter_code
_entity_poly.pdbx_strand_id
1 'polypeptide(L)'
;MGEGSALPVGVPVPWPSATPPTGWLKCNGAAFSAEEYPELAKAYPANKLPDLRGEFIRGWDDGRGIDTGRSILSIQGYATEDHAHGLPSRSTIVTDATINFYFDESWVNSGTDIIKRGNTNDAGLPAPDYGTFKTYKQSVAGLGAAASETRPRNIAFNYIVRSA
;
A
#
# COMPACT_ATOMS: atom_id res chain seq x y z
N MET A 1 28.91 10.91 -23.75
CA MET A 1 27.65 10.47 -24.38
C MET A 1 27.01 11.70 -24.98
N GLY A 2 26.76 11.69 -26.29
CA GLY A 2 26.47 12.88 -27.09
C GLY A 2 25.17 13.61 -26.71
N GLU A 3 25.09 14.87 -27.13
CA GLU A 3 24.00 15.84 -26.96
C GLU A 3 22.67 15.38 -27.62
N GLY A 4 22.08 14.31 -27.10
CA GLY A 4 20.88 13.71 -27.69
C GLY A 4 20.16 12.71 -26.78
N SER A 5 20.30 12.80 -25.46
CA SER A 5 19.45 12.02 -24.56
C SER A 5 18.05 12.62 -24.54
N ALA A 6 17.13 11.98 -25.25
CA ALA A 6 15.74 12.35 -25.51
C ALA A 6 14.81 12.44 -24.27
N LEU A 7 15.36 12.45 -23.05
CA LEU A 7 14.60 12.51 -21.80
C LEU A 7 14.65 13.94 -21.23
N PRO A 8 13.50 14.60 -21.02
CA PRO A 8 13.45 15.90 -20.36
C PRO A 8 14.12 15.89 -18.98
N VAL A 9 14.69 17.03 -18.59
CA VAL A 9 15.22 17.23 -17.22
C VAL A 9 14.12 16.99 -16.21
N GLY A 10 14.45 16.28 -15.12
CA GLY A 10 13.51 16.01 -14.03
C GLY A 10 12.65 14.75 -14.20
N VAL A 11 12.76 14.00 -15.30
CA VAL A 11 12.06 12.70 -15.41
C VAL A 11 12.78 11.65 -14.55
N PRO A 12 12.12 11.03 -13.54
CA PRO A 12 12.71 9.95 -12.78
C PRO A 12 12.79 8.68 -13.63
N VAL A 13 13.97 8.07 -13.69
CA VAL A 13 14.21 6.80 -14.39
C VAL A 13 14.83 5.76 -13.46
N PRO A 14 14.50 4.46 -13.64
CA PRO A 14 15.14 3.39 -12.89
C PRO A 14 16.60 3.21 -13.33
N TRP A 15 17.51 3.11 -12.37
CA TRP A 15 18.94 2.94 -12.55
C TRP A 15 19.47 1.75 -11.75
N PRO A 16 20.22 0.82 -12.38
CA PRO A 16 20.57 -0.46 -11.75
C PRO A 16 21.69 -0.38 -10.70
N SER A 17 22.35 0.77 -10.52
CA SER A 17 23.48 0.92 -9.60
C SER A 17 23.18 1.88 -8.46
N ALA A 18 23.83 1.66 -7.31
CA ALA A 18 23.78 2.55 -6.15
C ALA A 18 24.32 3.95 -6.46
N THR A 19 25.22 4.09 -7.45
CA THR A 19 25.84 5.38 -7.82
C THR A 19 25.31 5.83 -9.18
N PRO A 20 24.68 7.02 -9.28
CA PRO A 20 24.24 7.57 -10.55
C PRO A 20 25.44 7.95 -11.43
N PRO A 21 25.28 7.99 -12.76
CA PRO A 21 26.29 8.60 -13.64
C PRO A 21 26.46 10.09 -13.34
N THR A 22 27.58 10.67 -13.76
CA THR A 22 27.77 12.13 -13.73
C THR A 22 26.64 12.84 -14.48
N GLY A 23 26.13 13.94 -13.90
CA GLY A 23 24.98 14.69 -14.45
C GLY A 23 23.60 14.12 -14.08
N TRP A 24 23.55 13.21 -13.10
CA TRP A 24 22.31 12.64 -12.57
C TRP A 24 22.27 12.70 -11.05
N LEU A 25 21.08 12.96 -10.51
CA LEU A 25 20.81 13.04 -9.07
C LEU A 25 19.84 11.95 -8.65
N LYS A 26 19.97 11.46 -7.41
CA LYS A 26 19.03 10.49 -6.84
C LYS A 26 17.74 11.17 -6.38
N CYS A 27 16.60 10.53 -6.60
CA CYS A 27 15.33 10.90 -5.98
C CYS A 27 15.26 10.37 -4.54
N ASN A 28 16.07 10.96 -3.65
CA ASN A 28 16.22 10.54 -2.24
C ASN A 28 15.83 11.65 -1.25
N GLY A 29 15.02 12.62 -1.67
CA GLY A 29 14.65 13.75 -0.82
C GLY A 29 15.71 14.86 -0.71
N ALA A 30 16.83 14.79 -1.46
CA ALA A 30 17.87 15.81 -1.38
C ALA A 30 17.41 17.16 -1.98
N ALA A 31 17.87 18.24 -1.35
CA ALA A 31 17.80 19.58 -1.94
C ALA A 31 18.88 19.75 -3.03
N PHE A 32 18.66 20.68 -3.95
CA PHE A 32 19.61 21.04 -5.00
C PHE A 32 19.64 22.57 -5.23
N SER A 33 20.71 23.07 -5.86
CA SER A 33 20.83 24.49 -6.21
C SER A 33 20.12 24.79 -7.53
N ALA A 34 19.26 25.81 -7.54
CA ALA A 34 18.60 26.28 -8.75
C ALA A 34 19.58 27.01 -9.69
N GLU A 35 20.65 27.57 -9.13
CA GLU A 35 21.74 28.21 -9.89
C GLU A 35 22.55 27.17 -10.67
N GLU A 36 22.83 26.02 -10.04
CA GLU A 36 23.55 24.91 -10.66
C GLU A 36 22.66 24.11 -11.63
N TYR A 37 21.37 23.93 -11.28
CA TYR A 37 20.42 23.11 -12.05
C TYR A 37 19.11 23.85 -12.38
N PRO A 38 19.15 24.90 -13.23
CA PRO A 38 18.00 25.77 -13.51
C PRO A 38 16.85 25.05 -14.21
N GLU A 39 17.13 24.11 -15.13
CA GLU A 39 16.08 23.33 -15.78
C GLU A 39 15.41 22.33 -14.81
N LEU A 40 16.17 21.82 -13.83
CA LEU A 40 15.62 20.95 -12.79
C LEU A 40 14.73 21.74 -11.83
N ALA A 41 15.08 22.99 -11.53
CA ALA A 41 14.27 23.90 -10.72
C ALA A 41 12.91 24.21 -11.38
N LYS A 42 12.84 24.25 -12.72
CA LYS A 42 11.55 24.37 -13.43
C LYS A 42 10.66 23.14 -13.23
N ALA A 43 11.26 21.94 -13.23
CA ALA A 43 10.53 20.70 -12.99
C ALA A 43 10.16 20.48 -11.51
N TYR A 44 11.03 20.91 -10.60
CA TYR A 44 10.87 20.80 -9.15
C TYR A 44 11.07 22.17 -8.45
N PRO A 45 10.05 23.05 -8.44
CA PRO A 45 10.18 24.43 -7.94
C PRO A 45 10.51 24.57 -6.46
N ALA A 46 10.36 23.49 -5.67
CA ALA A 46 10.78 23.45 -4.27
C ALA A 46 12.30 23.27 -4.10
N ASN A 47 13.07 23.16 -5.19
CA ASN A 47 14.51 22.91 -5.19
C ASN A 47 14.88 21.66 -4.38
N LYS A 48 13.99 20.67 -4.41
CA LYS A 48 14.11 19.41 -3.67
C LYS A 48 13.51 18.29 -4.49
N LEU A 49 14.23 17.18 -4.60
CA LEU A 49 13.72 15.98 -5.26
C LEU A 49 12.78 15.21 -4.33
N PRO A 50 11.79 14.50 -4.87
CA PRO A 50 11.01 13.56 -4.07
C PRO A 50 11.91 12.45 -3.51
N ASP A 51 11.52 11.87 -2.39
CA ASP A 51 12.10 10.63 -1.90
C ASP A 51 11.29 9.47 -2.46
N LEU A 52 11.81 8.80 -3.49
CA LEU A 52 11.11 7.71 -4.18
C LEU A 52 11.58 6.32 -3.73
N ARG A 53 12.35 6.25 -2.64
CA ARG A 53 12.83 4.97 -2.10
C ARG A 53 11.65 4.21 -1.50
N GLY A 54 11.28 3.09 -2.12
CA GLY A 54 10.13 2.28 -1.70
C GLY A 54 8.78 2.74 -2.26
N GLU A 55 8.76 3.79 -3.08
CA GLU A 55 7.53 4.36 -3.62
C GLU A 55 7.17 3.83 -5.00
N PHE A 56 5.86 3.73 -5.27
CA PHE A 56 5.33 3.54 -6.60
C PHE A 56 4.83 4.87 -7.16
N ILE A 57 5.19 5.17 -8.42
CA ILE A 57 4.67 6.36 -9.11
C ILE A 57 3.28 6.03 -9.67
N ARG A 58 2.27 6.80 -9.26
CA ARG A 58 0.91 6.77 -9.80
C ARG A 58 0.69 7.98 -10.72
N GLY A 59 -0.07 7.78 -11.80
CA GLY A 59 -0.54 8.89 -12.64
C GLY A 59 -1.39 9.87 -11.83
N TRP A 60 -1.15 11.17 -12.02
CA TRP A 60 -1.98 12.21 -11.41
C TRP A 60 -3.37 12.20 -12.04
N ASP A 61 -4.41 12.32 -11.22
CA ASP A 61 -5.81 12.23 -11.66
C ASP A 61 -6.19 13.32 -12.66
N ASP A 62 -5.64 14.53 -12.49
CA ASP A 62 -5.87 15.70 -13.34
C ASP A 62 -7.36 15.92 -13.70
N GLY A 63 -8.25 15.70 -12.73
CA GLY A 63 -9.69 15.92 -12.88
C GLY A 63 -10.48 14.77 -13.52
N ARG A 64 -9.87 13.60 -13.72
CA ARG A 64 -10.58 12.39 -14.19
C ARG A 64 -11.60 11.87 -13.17
N GLY A 65 -11.41 12.15 -11.88
CA GLY A 65 -12.34 11.81 -10.81
C GLY A 65 -12.09 10.43 -10.16
N ILE A 66 -10.98 9.75 -10.46
CA ILE A 66 -10.64 8.44 -9.91
C ILE A 66 -9.79 8.57 -8.63
N ASP A 67 -8.82 9.48 -8.62
CA ASP A 67 -7.95 9.77 -7.46
C ASP A 67 -8.10 11.26 -7.07
N THR A 68 -9.34 11.62 -6.72
CA THR A 68 -9.78 13.00 -6.47
C THR A 68 -9.07 13.61 -5.25
N GLY A 69 -8.79 14.92 -5.31
CA GLY A 69 -8.22 15.68 -4.19
C GLY A 69 -6.70 15.58 -4.04
N ARG A 70 -6.03 14.91 -4.98
CA ARG A 70 -4.57 14.77 -5.02
C ARG A 70 -3.92 15.91 -5.81
N SER A 71 -2.80 16.41 -5.30
CA SER A 71 -1.91 17.33 -6.01
C SER A 71 -0.70 16.58 -6.61
N ILE A 72 -0.12 17.13 -7.68
CA ILE A 72 1.11 16.57 -8.25
C ILE A 72 2.21 16.49 -7.18
N LEU A 73 2.97 15.39 -7.16
CA LEU A 73 4.03 15.08 -6.18
C LEU A 73 3.58 14.89 -4.71
N SER A 74 2.28 14.87 -4.41
CA SER A 74 1.82 14.53 -3.05
C SER A 74 2.10 13.06 -2.71
N ILE A 75 2.37 12.75 -1.44
CA ILE A 75 2.57 11.38 -0.94
C ILE A 75 1.21 10.81 -0.47
N GLN A 76 0.98 9.52 -0.66
CA GLN A 76 -0.17 8.79 -0.12
C GLN A 76 0.35 7.51 0.53
N GLY A 77 -0.10 7.23 1.76
CA GLY A 77 0.23 5.98 2.43
C GLY A 77 -0.44 4.77 1.78
N TYR A 78 -0.03 3.58 2.19
CA TYR A 78 -0.73 2.36 1.81
C TYR A 78 -2.16 2.36 2.34
N ALA A 79 -3.06 1.71 1.61
CA ALA A 79 -4.41 1.42 2.05
C ALA A 79 -4.85 0.08 1.43
N THR A 80 -5.59 -0.69 2.20
CA THR A 80 -6.44 -1.77 1.67
C THR A 80 -7.86 -1.23 1.61
N GLU A 81 -8.63 -1.63 0.60
CA GLU A 81 -10.05 -1.28 0.55
C GLU A 81 -10.75 -1.79 1.83
N ASP A 82 -11.66 -0.98 2.35
CA ASP A 82 -12.51 -1.39 3.45
C ASP A 82 -13.37 -2.59 3.01
N HIS A 83 -13.36 -3.65 3.82
CA HIS A 83 -14.08 -4.88 3.51
C HIS A 83 -14.36 -5.66 4.78
N ALA A 84 -15.45 -6.44 4.73
CA ALA A 84 -15.84 -7.30 5.83
C ALA A 84 -16.08 -8.72 5.35
N HIS A 85 -15.82 -9.68 6.24
CA HIS A 85 -16.08 -11.10 5.99
C HIS A 85 -17.27 -11.56 6.84
N GLY A 86 -18.33 -12.02 6.19
CA GLY A 86 -19.41 -12.73 6.85
C GLY A 86 -18.93 -14.12 7.23
N LEU A 87 -18.82 -14.41 8.52
CA LEU A 87 -18.58 -15.77 9.02
C LEU A 87 -19.94 -16.44 9.25
N PRO A 88 -20.37 -17.41 8.42
CA PRO A 88 -21.62 -18.11 8.65
C PRO A 88 -21.52 -18.90 9.97
N SER A 89 -22.21 -18.42 11.00
CA SER A 89 -22.27 -19.03 12.34
C SER A 89 -23.41 -20.06 12.48
N ARG A 90 -24.11 -20.40 11.40
CA ARG A 90 -25.23 -21.35 11.47
C ARG A 90 -24.70 -22.77 11.68
N SER A 91 -24.71 -23.19 12.95
CA SER A 91 -24.58 -24.58 13.35
C SER A 91 -25.73 -25.40 12.75
N THR A 92 -25.46 -26.00 11.59
CA THR A 92 -26.10 -27.24 11.20
C THR A 92 -25.04 -28.31 11.31
N ILE A 93 -25.37 -29.48 11.88
CA ILE A 93 -24.46 -30.62 11.98
C ILE A 93 -23.82 -30.84 10.60
N VAL A 94 -22.53 -30.52 10.46
CA VAL A 94 -21.78 -30.81 9.25
C VAL A 94 -21.14 -32.18 9.47
N THR A 95 -21.51 -33.18 8.68
CA THR A 95 -20.96 -34.54 8.76
C THR A 95 -19.59 -34.68 8.09
N ASP A 96 -18.99 -33.56 7.66
CA ASP A 96 -17.68 -33.52 7.03
C ASP A 96 -16.58 -33.57 8.10
N ALA A 97 -15.97 -34.74 8.25
CA ALA A 97 -14.91 -35.01 9.23
C ALA A 97 -13.60 -34.24 8.96
N THR A 98 -13.48 -33.53 7.84
CA THR A 98 -12.30 -32.70 7.54
C THR A 98 -12.36 -31.31 8.20
N ILE A 99 -13.53 -30.90 8.70
CA ILE A 99 -13.73 -29.63 9.41
C ILE A 99 -13.48 -29.84 10.91
N ASN A 100 -12.30 -29.42 11.39
CA ASN A 100 -11.97 -29.46 12.81
C ASN A 100 -12.64 -28.27 13.54
N PHE A 101 -13.65 -28.55 14.37
CA PHE A 101 -14.29 -27.55 15.22
C PHE A 101 -13.62 -27.50 16.59
N TYR A 102 -13.11 -26.33 17.04
CA TYR A 102 -12.86 -26.07 18.47
C TYR A 102 -14.05 -25.31 19.07
N PHE A 103 -15.20 -25.98 19.17
CA PHE A 103 -16.19 -25.58 20.17
C PHE A 103 -15.63 -26.00 21.54
N ASP A 104 -15.31 -25.02 22.38
CA ASP A 104 -14.96 -25.29 23.76
C ASP A 104 -16.28 -25.19 24.51
N GLU A 105 -16.87 -26.33 24.85
CA GLU A 105 -18.10 -26.40 25.64
C GLU A 105 -17.92 -25.82 27.05
N SER A 106 -16.68 -25.63 27.54
CA SER A 106 -16.43 -24.99 28.83
C SER A 106 -16.62 -23.47 28.82
N TRP A 107 -16.68 -22.85 27.63
CA TRP A 107 -16.79 -21.40 27.47
C TRP A 107 -18.24 -20.86 27.53
N VAL A 108 -19.23 -21.72 27.72
CA VAL A 108 -20.64 -21.33 27.84
C VAL A 108 -20.95 -20.69 29.22
N ASN A 109 -20.05 -20.82 30.20
CA ASN A 109 -20.26 -20.35 31.58
C ASN A 109 -19.45 -19.11 32.01
N SER A 110 -18.57 -18.55 31.16
CA SER A 110 -17.88 -17.30 31.47
C SER A 110 -18.69 -16.12 30.95
N GLY A 111 -19.61 -15.61 31.78
CA GLY A 111 -20.55 -14.53 31.47
C GLY A 111 -19.95 -13.14 31.20
N THR A 112 -18.80 -13.03 30.53
CA THR A 112 -18.10 -11.75 30.34
C THR A 112 -17.79 -11.33 28.90
N ASP A 113 -17.96 -12.15 27.86
CA ASP A 113 -17.52 -11.76 26.50
C ASP A 113 -18.62 -11.90 25.42
N ILE A 114 -19.72 -11.17 25.60
CA ILE A 114 -20.64 -10.84 24.51
C ILE A 114 -20.07 -9.58 23.84
N ILE A 115 -19.62 -9.68 22.58
CA ILE A 115 -19.29 -8.49 21.78
C ILE A 115 -20.54 -7.60 21.75
N LYS A 116 -20.46 -6.45 22.43
CA LYS A 116 -21.55 -5.48 22.49
C LYS A 116 -21.70 -4.83 21.11
N ARG A 117 -22.95 -4.70 20.68
CA ARG A 117 -23.38 -3.97 19.48
C ARG A 117 -22.64 -2.63 19.38
N GLY A 118 -21.75 -2.51 18.39
CA GLY A 118 -21.27 -1.22 17.90
C GLY A 118 -21.92 -0.94 16.55
N ASN A 119 -22.27 0.31 16.28
CA ASN A 119 -22.64 0.75 14.95
C ASN A 119 -21.37 0.80 14.08
N THR A 120 -20.88 -0.36 13.64
CA THR A 120 -19.76 -0.42 12.71
C THR A 120 -20.35 -0.31 11.31
N ASN A 121 -20.17 0.84 10.67
CA ASN A 121 -20.64 1.12 9.30
C ASN A 121 -19.79 0.38 8.23
N ASP A 122 -19.33 -0.83 8.53
CA ASP A 122 -18.42 -1.63 7.70
C ASP A 122 -19.18 -2.24 6.51
N ALA A 123 -18.77 -1.84 5.30
CA ALA A 123 -19.07 -2.48 4.02
C ALA A 123 -20.51 -2.99 3.74
N GLY A 124 -21.54 -2.36 4.34
CA GLY A 124 -22.94 -2.69 4.02
C GLY A 124 -23.39 -4.11 4.40
N LEU A 125 -22.70 -4.78 5.32
CA LEU A 125 -23.14 -6.08 5.80
C LEU A 125 -24.41 -5.93 6.69
N PRO A 126 -25.39 -6.85 6.58
CA PRO A 126 -26.52 -6.88 7.51
C PRO A 126 -26.01 -7.11 8.94
N ALA A 127 -26.69 -6.49 9.91
CA ALA A 127 -26.36 -6.63 11.33
C ALA A 127 -26.28 -8.12 11.72
N PRO A 128 -25.16 -8.61 12.28
CA PRO A 128 -25.04 -10.02 12.60
C PRO A 128 -25.96 -10.39 13.77
N ASP A 129 -26.80 -11.41 13.56
CA ASP A 129 -27.50 -12.10 14.65
C ASP A 129 -26.50 -12.91 15.48
N TYR A 130 -26.71 -12.87 16.80
CA TYR A 130 -25.85 -13.36 17.89
C TYR A 130 -24.91 -14.53 17.54
N GLY A 131 -23.63 -14.39 17.92
CA GLY A 131 -22.65 -15.48 17.86
C GLY A 131 -21.38 -15.20 18.66
N THR A 132 -20.82 -16.23 19.28
CA THR A 132 -19.54 -16.18 20.00
C THR A 132 -18.40 -16.22 19.00
N PHE A 133 -17.55 -15.19 19.00
CA PHE A 133 -16.37 -15.15 18.11
C PHE A 133 -15.23 -15.96 18.70
N LYS A 134 -14.70 -16.90 17.92
CA LYS A 134 -13.35 -17.44 18.11
C LYS A 134 -12.54 -17.12 16.88
N THR A 135 -11.62 -16.16 16.98
CA THR A 135 -10.64 -15.92 15.92
C THR A 135 -9.63 -17.06 15.95
N TYR A 136 -9.74 -17.98 15.01
CA TYR A 136 -8.66 -18.92 14.73
C TYR A 136 -7.55 -18.15 14.04
N LYS A 137 -6.32 -18.31 14.51
CA LYS A 137 -5.13 -18.08 13.68
C LYS A 137 -5.02 -19.28 12.72
N GLN A 138 -5.92 -19.40 11.75
CA GLN A 138 -5.70 -20.35 10.66
C GLN A 138 -4.60 -19.79 9.78
N SER A 139 -3.36 -20.16 10.10
CA SER A 139 -2.31 -20.27 9.09
C SER A 139 -2.68 -21.44 8.20
N VAL A 140 -3.67 -21.28 7.33
CA VAL A 140 -3.88 -22.22 6.22
C VAL A 140 -2.68 -22.09 5.30
N ALA A 141 -1.86 -23.13 5.29
CA ALA A 141 -0.77 -23.27 4.33
C ALA A 141 -1.36 -23.13 2.92
N GLY A 142 -0.78 -22.25 2.10
CA GLY A 142 -1.23 -22.04 0.70
C GLY A 142 -2.03 -20.77 0.42
N LEU A 143 -2.27 -19.87 1.40
CA LEU A 143 -2.90 -18.56 1.15
C LEU A 143 -2.01 -17.51 0.45
N GLY A 144 -0.84 -17.92 -0.07
CA GLY A 144 0.15 -17.00 -0.63
C GLY A 144 1.08 -16.41 0.43
N ALA A 145 1.81 -15.37 0.06
CA ALA A 145 2.81 -14.73 0.91
C ALA A 145 2.20 -13.51 1.63
N ALA A 146 2.33 -13.47 2.96
CA ALA A 146 2.00 -12.30 3.77
C ALA A 146 3.29 -11.56 4.17
N ALA A 147 3.19 -10.24 4.31
CA ALA A 147 4.29 -9.37 4.75
C ALA A 147 3.71 -8.19 5.56
N SER A 148 4.58 -7.34 6.11
CA SER A 148 4.18 -6.10 6.81
C SER A 148 3.53 -5.06 5.91
N GLU A 149 3.59 -5.24 4.59
CA GLU A 149 3.07 -4.35 3.56
C GLU A 149 2.58 -5.18 2.36
N THR A 150 1.44 -4.81 1.80
CA THR A 150 0.97 -5.34 0.52
C THR A 150 1.70 -4.65 -0.63
N ARG A 151 2.47 -5.41 -1.41
CA ARG A 151 3.23 -4.89 -2.55
C ARG A 151 3.24 -5.85 -3.74
N PRO A 152 3.27 -5.35 -4.97
CA PRO A 152 3.53 -6.21 -6.13
C PRO A 152 4.95 -6.78 -6.05
N ARG A 153 5.19 -7.90 -6.75
CA ARG A 153 6.55 -8.38 -7.00
C ARG A 153 7.34 -7.28 -7.69
N ASN A 154 8.52 -6.96 -7.17
CA ASN A 154 9.35 -5.86 -7.67
C ASN A 154 10.84 -6.22 -7.58
N ILE A 155 11.66 -5.45 -8.29
CA ILE A 155 13.13 -5.47 -8.20
C ILE A 155 13.57 -4.05 -7.87
N ALA A 156 14.48 -3.90 -6.91
CA ALA A 156 14.93 -2.58 -6.47
C ALA A 156 15.92 -1.95 -7.47
N PHE A 157 15.55 -0.78 -8.00
CA PHE A 157 16.39 0.12 -8.77
C PHE A 157 16.45 1.47 -8.05
N ASN A 158 17.50 2.26 -8.29
CA ASN A 158 17.49 3.67 -7.89
C ASN A 158 16.60 4.47 -8.84
N TYR A 159 15.84 5.43 -8.32
CA TYR A 159 15.28 6.48 -9.17
C TYR A 159 16.27 7.63 -9.28
N ILE A 160 16.62 8.00 -10.50
CA ILE A 160 17.52 9.12 -10.79
C ILE A 160 16.88 10.10 -11.77
N VAL A 161 17.22 11.38 -11.67
CA VAL A 161 16.83 12.42 -12.63
C VAL A 161 18.07 13.01 -13.28
N ARG A 162 17.96 13.39 -14.55
CA ARG A 162 18.99 14.18 -15.22
C ARG A 162 19.03 15.56 -14.56
N SER A 163 20.21 16.10 -14.27
CA SER A 163 20.36 17.37 -13.56
C SER A 163 20.55 18.58 -14.47
N ALA A 164 20.99 18.38 -15.72
CA ALA A 164 21.11 19.39 -16.77
C ALA A 164 20.80 18.75 -18.13
#